data_AF-A0A9J7MYY3-F1
#
_entry.id   AF-A0A9J7MYY3-F1
#
_cell.length_a   1.000
_cell.length_b   1.000
_cell.length_c   1.000
_cell.angle_alpha   90.00
_cell.angle_beta   90.00
_cell.angle_gamma   90.00
#
_symmetry.space_group_name_H-M   'P 1'
#
loop_
_entity.id
_entity.type
_entity.pdbx_description
1 polymer ?
#
loop_
_entity_poly.entity_id
_entity_poly.type
_entity_poly.pdbx_seq_one_letter_code
_entity_poly.pdbx_strand_id
1 'polypeptide(L)'
;MAMDGMDYSDRGPRRGHNGHRSRDTRARTSDPYQTVDIGSPRPTSRDTRGRRPEPRRRDPSPEPPPISRGKPADEEEGMFDEKGSYKLPFLVLAVVCIVLSVAPTAFIVVTHIERTGSYQSPILVSGGGVVQSSGTKPSAVHYGNLGLKDSNDCDPNPCVHNGNCTDGINSFTCTCPEGYEGRFCEKNINDCNRMTRKGGNVYLSKHLCANGGTCIDKVNDYECYCAPGFTGKDCGRNIEDCTEYSCLNGGTCKDGINSFSCHCPAGYTGRICEINSDDCLPNPCENNGTCIDGVNSYSCVCLSGYAGANCETSESSYRDCAEIYKNWTQTSGVYYITPQGAPKAILVYCDMTTAGGGWTVFQRRVDGAVTFYRNWTEYQHGFGNIDGDYWLGNDNIHMLTSQGHYILRVDLSDWEGNSVWAQYNNFTVEDEEHKYRLHLGAYSGSAGDALTNARPVYSNHNNMYFSTYDQNNDKATRQWNCAKRWQSGWWYNNCYDAHLNGVYHHSCSYKEWDGIIWLQWKDKLSLRTVSLKMRPADFQN
;
A
#
# COMPACT_ATOMS: atom_id res chain seq x y z
N MET A 1 26.87 -43.02 19.42
CA MET A 1 27.24 -43.29 18.02
C MET A 1 27.08 -41.96 17.29
N ALA A 2 28.06 -41.05 17.27
CA ALA A 2 29.52 -41.14 17.49
C ALA A 2 30.26 -41.95 16.41
N MET A 3 31.50 -41.54 16.12
CA MET A 3 32.35 -41.82 14.94
C MET A 3 32.02 -40.95 13.70
N ASP A 4 32.99 -40.52 12.87
CA ASP A 4 34.20 -39.71 13.16
C ASP A 4 34.84 -39.26 11.81
N GLY A 5 35.75 -38.27 11.81
CA GLY A 5 36.38 -37.80 10.56
C GLY A 5 37.42 -36.67 10.68
N MET A 6 38.64 -36.99 11.13
CA MET A 6 39.86 -36.18 10.95
C MET A 6 40.58 -36.60 9.63
N ASP A 7 41.64 -35.99 9.08
CA ASP A 7 42.49 -34.84 9.48
C ASP A 7 42.92 -34.10 8.16
N TYR A 8 44.08 -33.47 7.88
CA TYR A 8 45.39 -33.29 8.53
C TYR A 8 45.98 -31.89 8.20
N SER A 9 47.10 -31.54 8.85
CA SER A 9 47.84 -30.26 8.71
C SER A 9 48.83 -30.22 7.53
N ASP A 10 49.34 -29.02 7.17
CA ASP A 10 50.81 -28.82 7.10
C ASP A 10 51.26 -27.35 7.29
N ARG A 11 52.59 -27.10 7.25
CA ARG A 11 53.30 -25.93 7.80
C ARG A 11 54.14 -25.20 6.73
N GLY A 12 54.40 -23.90 6.92
CA GLY A 12 55.34 -23.12 6.08
C GLY A 12 56.80 -23.09 6.60
N PRO A 13 57.75 -22.49 5.84
CA PRO A 13 58.73 -21.61 6.52
C PRO A 13 59.35 -20.42 5.72
N ARG A 14 59.44 -19.26 6.40
CA ARG A 14 60.60 -18.33 6.55
C ARG A 14 61.45 -17.76 5.36
N ARG A 15 61.54 -16.41 5.40
CA ARG A 15 62.73 -15.50 5.41
C ARG A 15 63.30 -14.82 4.12
N GLY A 16 63.40 -13.48 4.22
CA GLY A 16 64.51 -12.63 3.75
C GLY A 16 64.28 -11.80 2.46
N HIS A 17 65.03 -10.72 2.16
CA HIS A 17 65.74 -9.73 3.01
C HIS A 17 66.22 -8.54 2.11
N ASN A 18 65.91 -7.27 2.45
CA ASN A 18 66.61 -5.99 2.12
C ASN A 18 65.64 -4.78 2.26
N GLY A 19 66.05 -3.54 2.55
CA GLY A 19 67.33 -3.10 3.15
C GLY A 19 67.94 -1.81 2.55
N HIS A 20 67.61 -0.62 3.07
CA HIS A 20 68.53 0.54 3.03
C HIS A 20 68.26 1.58 4.15
N ARG A 21 69.26 2.45 4.44
CA ARG A 21 69.28 3.43 5.55
C ARG A 21 69.39 4.88 5.06
N SER A 22 69.05 5.82 5.95
CA SER A 22 69.98 6.89 6.39
C SER A 22 69.66 7.33 7.84
N ARG A 23 70.52 8.17 8.45
CA ARG A 23 70.48 8.58 9.87
C ARG A 23 70.72 10.09 10.01
N ASP A 24 70.36 10.64 11.18
CA ASP A 24 71.14 11.54 12.08
C ASP A 24 70.21 12.57 12.79
N THR A 25 70.47 13.14 13.98
CA THR A 25 71.50 12.93 15.04
C THR A 25 70.94 13.24 16.46
N ARG A 26 71.78 13.26 17.51
CA ARG A 26 71.43 13.47 18.95
C ARG A 26 71.27 14.94 19.38
N ALA A 27 70.50 15.15 20.46
CA ALA A 27 70.81 16.10 21.54
C ALA A 27 70.27 15.60 22.91
N ARG A 28 70.62 16.26 24.03
CA ARG A 28 70.26 15.89 25.43
C ARG A 28 70.27 17.16 26.34
N THR A 29 69.93 17.03 27.63
CA THR A 29 70.00 18.06 28.72
C THR A 29 68.92 19.18 28.66
N SER A 30 68.43 19.76 29.78
CA SER A 30 68.49 19.42 31.22
C SER A 30 67.49 20.25 32.08
N ASP A 31 67.08 19.70 33.23
CA ASP A 31 66.56 20.41 34.44
C ASP A 31 67.67 21.32 35.08
N PRO A 32 67.42 22.24 36.07
CA PRO A 32 66.55 22.03 37.25
C PRO A 32 65.91 23.26 38.00
N TYR A 33 65.23 22.97 39.12
CA TYR A 33 65.03 23.77 40.36
C TYR A 33 64.42 25.21 40.33
N GLN A 34 63.32 25.40 41.07
CA GLN A 34 63.39 25.92 42.46
C GLN A 34 62.09 25.75 43.27
N THR A 35 62.22 25.78 44.61
CA THR A 35 61.12 25.72 45.58
C THR A 35 61.17 26.92 46.53
N VAL A 36 60.01 27.47 46.92
CA VAL A 36 59.88 28.40 48.06
C VAL A 36 58.61 28.06 48.84
N ASP A 37 58.77 27.81 50.14
CA ASP A 37 57.71 27.57 51.11
C ASP A 37 57.40 28.86 51.90
N ILE A 38 56.27 28.89 52.63
CA ILE A 38 56.01 29.60 53.92
C ILE A 38 54.51 29.92 54.10
N GLY A 39 53.98 29.66 55.31
CA GLY A 39 52.95 30.51 55.91
C GLY A 39 51.54 29.93 56.11
N SER A 40 51.37 29.02 57.06
CA SER A 40 50.09 28.93 57.81
C SER A 40 50.06 29.99 58.92
N PRO A 41 48.87 30.44 59.37
CA PRO A 41 48.40 29.88 60.65
C PRO A 41 46.87 29.65 60.75
N ARG A 42 46.46 28.68 61.57
CA ARG A 42 45.14 28.64 62.21
C ARG A 42 45.08 29.68 63.35
N PRO A 43 43.88 30.02 63.85
CA PRO A 43 43.67 29.69 65.26
C PRO A 43 42.28 29.17 65.65
N THR A 44 42.32 28.22 66.62
CA THR A 44 41.35 27.95 67.70
C THR A 44 39.89 27.54 67.43
N SER A 45 39.40 26.72 68.36
CA SER A 45 38.06 26.16 68.47
C SER A 45 37.20 26.91 69.51
N ARG A 46 35.90 26.58 69.57
CA ARG A 46 35.16 26.58 70.84
C ARG A 46 34.03 25.55 70.89
N ASP A 47 33.99 24.77 71.97
CA ASP A 47 32.88 23.88 72.37
C ASP A 47 31.87 24.68 73.19
N THR A 48 30.57 24.52 72.93
CA THR A 48 29.51 24.74 73.93
C THR A 48 28.36 23.76 73.71
N ARG A 49 28.04 22.98 74.75
CA ARG A 49 26.93 22.01 74.76
C ARG A 49 25.64 22.67 75.27
N GLY A 50 24.54 22.52 74.53
CA GLY A 50 23.18 22.84 74.99
C GLY A 50 22.41 21.57 75.38
N ARG A 51 21.54 21.64 76.40
CA ARG A 51 20.78 20.47 76.92
C ARG A 51 19.39 20.34 76.29
N ARG A 52 18.89 19.09 76.25
CA ARG A 52 17.46 18.73 76.04
C ARG A 52 16.53 19.41 77.06
N PRO A 53 15.25 19.56 76.73
CA PRO A 53 14.23 18.73 77.41
C PRO A 53 13.53 17.70 76.49
N GLU A 54 12.85 16.73 77.10
CA GLU A 54 12.04 15.69 76.44
C GLU A 54 10.51 15.90 76.65
N PRO A 55 9.60 15.16 75.98
CA PRO A 55 8.26 15.65 75.66
C PRO A 55 7.19 15.45 76.75
N ARG A 56 6.08 16.21 76.61
CA ARG A 56 4.82 15.94 77.32
C ARG A 56 4.02 14.85 76.59
N ARG A 57 3.39 13.96 77.35
CA ARG A 57 2.43 12.96 76.86
C ARG A 57 1.08 13.60 76.51
N ARG A 58 0.28 12.91 75.69
CA ARG A 58 -1.18 13.02 75.62
C ARG A 58 -1.76 11.62 75.48
N ASP A 59 -2.93 11.40 76.07
CA ASP A 59 -3.63 10.12 76.11
C ASP A 59 -4.56 9.93 74.88
N PRO A 60 -4.94 8.68 74.53
CA PRO A 60 -5.77 8.38 73.35
C PRO A 60 -7.28 8.38 73.63
N SER A 61 -8.09 8.67 72.60
CA SER A 61 -9.55 8.49 72.55
C SER A 61 -10.06 8.77 71.12
N PRO A 62 -11.21 8.21 70.68
CA PRO A 62 -11.53 6.79 70.63
C PRO A 62 -11.98 6.35 69.21
N GLU A 63 -12.20 5.05 68.99
CA GLU A 63 -12.63 4.50 67.69
C GLU A 63 -14.13 4.72 67.38
N PRO A 64 -14.53 4.92 66.11
CA PRO A 64 -15.92 4.87 65.66
C PRO A 64 -16.41 3.43 65.39
N PRO A 65 -17.72 3.16 65.48
CA PRO A 65 -18.29 1.81 65.35
C PRO A 65 -18.39 1.30 63.90
N PRO A 66 -18.48 -0.02 63.68
CA PRO A 66 -18.58 -0.62 62.34
C PRO A 66 -19.97 -0.44 61.72
N ILE A 67 -20.02 -0.08 60.44
CA ILE A 67 -21.25 -0.05 59.63
C ILE A 67 -21.45 -1.39 58.92
N SER A 68 -22.71 -1.84 58.84
CA SER A 68 -23.12 -3.18 58.40
C SER A 68 -23.02 -3.40 56.88
N ARG A 69 -22.78 -4.66 56.50
CA ARG A 69 -22.89 -5.13 55.10
C ARG A 69 -24.33 -5.00 54.59
N GLY A 70 -24.51 -4.31 53.47
CA GLY A 70 -25.67 -4.48 52.58
C GLY A 70 -25.24 -5.19 51.31
N LYS A 71 -26.03 -6.17 50.85
CA LYS A 71 -25.94 -6.68 49.47
C LYS A 71 -26.87 -5.84 48.58
N PRO A 72 -26.50 -5.54 47.32
CA PRO A 72 -27.48 -5.41 46.25
C PRO A 72 -28.16 -6.76 45.99
N ALA A 73 -29.40 -6.74 45.54
CA ALA A 73 -30.05 -7.90 44.93
C ALA A 73 -29.89 -7.82 43.40
N ASP A 74 -29.95 -8.97 42.73
CA ASP A 74 -30.18 -9.05 41.30
C ASP A 74 -31.66 -8.76 41.01
N GLU A 75 -31.97 -7.96 39.98
CA GLU A 75 -33.17 -8.12 39.17
C GLU A 75 -33.04 -7.27 37.89
N GLU A 76 -33.28 -7.90 36.74
CA GLU A 76 -33.56 -7.21 35.47
C GLU A 76 -35.04 -6.85 35.44
N GLU A 77 -35.39 -5.68 34.89
CA GLU A 77 -36.51 -5.53 33.95
C GLU A 77 -36.21 -4.36 33.00
N GLY A 78 -36.91 -4.29 31.87
CA GLY A 78 -36.70 -3.24 30.87
C GLY A 78 -37.96 -2.93 30.05
N MET A 79 -37.78 -2.16 28.99
CA MET A 79 -38.77 -1.76 27.98
C MET A 79 -39.87 -0.78 28.45
N PHE A 80 -39.91 0.41 27.83
CA PHE A 80 -41.01 0.80 26.94
C PHE A 80 -40.61 1.96 26.01
N ASP A 81 -41.39 2.18 24.93
CA ASP A 81 -41.13 3.11 23.81
C ASP A 81 -42.26 4.15 23.66
N GLU A 82 -41.91 5.43 23.43
CA GLU A 82 -42.82 6.47 22.92
C GLU A 82 -42.18 7.37 21.84
N LYS A 83 -42.14 6.86 20.61
CA LYS A 83 -42.44 7.57 19.32
C LYS A 83 -42.36 9.12 19.29
N GLY A 84 -41.42 9.65 18.50
CA GLY A 84 -41.46 11.04 18.02
C GLY A 84 -40.66 11.25 16.72
N SER A 85 -41.33 11.55 15.60
CA SER A 85 -40.70 11.48 14.25
C SER A 85 -40.80 12.79 13.43
N TYR A 86 -39.65 13.43 13.18
CA TYR A 86 -39.49 14.54 12.23
C TYR A 86 -38.11 14.42 11.55
N LYS A 87 -38.03 13.95 10.29
CA LYS A 87 -38.16 14.68 9.00
C LYS A 87 -36.90 15.46 8.56
N LEU A 88 -36.27 14.97 7.49
CA LEU A 88 -35.34 15.74 6.64
C LEU A 88 -36.11 16.76 5.77
N PRO A 89 -35.47 17.86 5.32
CA PRO A 89 -36.06 18.84 4.40
C PRO A 89 -36.04 18.39 2.93
N PHE A 90 -36.95 18.95 2.13
CA PHE A 90 -37.14 18.68 0.69
C PHE A 90 -36.67 19.88 -0.17
N LEU A 91 -36.10 19.60 -1.35
CA LEU A 91 -35.94 20.53 -2.48
C LEU A 91 -35.67 19.67 -3.74
N VAL A 92 -36.64 19.21 -4.54
CA VAL A 92 -37.76 19.83 -5.28
C VAL A 92 -37.32 20.62 -6.52
N LEU A 93 -37.30 19.93 -7.67
CA LEU A 93 -37.61 20.37 -9.05
C LEU A 93 -37.29 19.16 -9.97
N ALA A 94 -38.20 18.34 -10.50
CA ALA A 94 -39.56 18.52 -11.02
C ALA A 94 -39.66 19.08 -12.45
N VAL A 95 -39.50 18.19 -13.43
CA VAL A 95 -40.17 18.24 -14.74
C VAL A 95 -40.85 16.87 -14.95
N VAL A 96 -42.00 16.83 -15.62
CA VAL A 96 -42.92 15.68 -15.66
C VAL A 96 -43.35 15.41 -17.11
N CYS A 97 -44.00 14.26 -17.34
CA CYS A 97 -44.80 13.90 -18.52
C CYS A 97 -43.98 13.38 -19.75
N ILE A 98 -44.50 12.47 -20.59
CA ILE A 98 -45.88 11.95 -20.72
C ILE A 98 -45.91 10.51 -21.32
N VAL A 99 -46.79 9.61 -20.81
CA VAL A 99 -47.70 8.66 -21.55
C VAL A 99 -47.08 7.68 -22.60
N LEU A 100 -47.43 6.36 -22.70
CA LEU A 100 -48.39 5.46 -22.01
C LEU A 100 -48.04 3.95 -22.25
N SER A 101 -48.94 3.05 -21.78
CA SER A 101 -49.18 1.63 -22.13
C SER A 101 -48.80 1.15 -23.57
N VAL A 102 -48.58 -0.14 -23.86
CA VAL A 102 -49.37 -1.34 -23.45
C VAL A 102 -48.52 -2.63 -23.36
N ALA A 103 -49.05 -3.68 -22.71
CA ALA A 103 -48.50 -5.05 -22.66
C ALA A 103 -49.28 -6.03 -23.60
N PRO A 104 -49.25 -7.38 -23.44
CA PRO A 104 -48.50 -8.29 -24.32
C PRO A 104 -49.42 -9.26 -25.13
N THR A 105 -49.01 -10.53 -25.33
CA THR A 105 -49.68 -11.66 -26.06
C THR A 105 -49.41 -11.74 -27.59
N ALA A 106 -49.36 -12.90 -28.26
CA ALA A 106 -49.27 -14.32 -27.83
C ALA A 106 -48.76 -15.25 -28.97
N PHE A 107 -48.57 -16.53 -28.66
CA PHE A 107 -48.24 -17.65 -29.57
C PHE A 107 -49.30 -17.92 -30.67
N ILE A 108 -48.90 -18.60 -31.75
CA ILE A 108 -49.67 -19.68 -32.40
C ILE A 108 -48.72 -20.68 -33.10
N VAL A 109 -49.15 -21.93 -33.27
CA VAL A 109 -48.36 -23.08 -33.77
C VAL A 109 -48.85 -23.53 -35.15
N VAL A 110 -47.94 -23.88 -36.07
CA VAL A 110 -48.19 -24.79 -37.21
C VAL A 110 -46.97 -25.71 -37.39
N THR A 111 -47.19 -26.92 -37.94
CA THR A 111 -46.28 -28.09 -37.91
C THR A 111 -45.60 -28.42 -39.25
N HIS A 112 -44.47 -29.14 -39.17
CA HIS A 112 -43.91 -30.15 -40.10
C HIS A 112 -44.22 -30.11 -41.61
N ILE A 113 -43.16 -30.31 -42.43
CA ILE A 113 -43.13 -31.31 -43.52
C ILE A 113 -41.66 -31.68 -43.85
N GLU A 114 -41.44 -32.90 -44.33
CA GLU A 114 -40.12 -33.48 -44.67
C GLU A 114 -39.72 -33.23 -46.14
N ARG A 115 -38.41 -33.20 -46.46
CA ARG A 115 -37.73 -34.33 -47.16
C ARG A 115 -36.23 -34.15 -47.44
N THR A 116 -35.62 -35.23 -47.96
CA THR A 116 -34.18 -35.50 -48.08
C THR A 116 -33.69 -35.60 -49.54
N GLY A 117 -32.36 -35.56 -49.75
CA GLY A 117 -31.68 -35.75 -51.03
C GLY A 117 -30.51 -34.75 -51.18
N SER A 118 -29.24 -35.06 -50.90
CA SER A 118 -28.38 -36.21 -51.23
C SER A 118 -27.90 -36.22 -52.68
N TYR A 119 -26.62 -35.89 -52.88
CA TYR A 119 -25.87 -36.08 -54.13
C TYR A 119 -25.66 -37.57 -54.44
N GLN A 120 -25.72 -37.95 -55.72
CA GLN A 120 -24.94 -39.09 -56.24
C GLN A 120 -24.80 -39.05 -57.77
N SER A 121 -23.65 -39.52 -58.27
CA SER A 121 -23.29 -39.55 -59.69
C SER A 121 -23.64 -40.89 -60.36
N PRO A 122 -23.91 -40.93 -61.67
CA PRO A 122 -23.79 -42.14 -62.49
C PRO A 122 -22.48 -42.20 -63.30
N ILE A 123 -22.19 -43.35 -63.90
CA ILE A 123 -20.95 -43.70 -64.62
C ILE A 123 -21.26 -44.09 -66.09
N LEU A 124 -20.22 -44.07 -66.93
CA LEU A 124 -20.10 -44.52 -68.34
C LEU A 124 -20.75 -45.87 -68.70
N VAL A 125 -20.94 -46.10 -70.02
CA VAL A 125 -21.18 -47.34 -70.83
C VAL A 125 -22.32 -47.09 -71.85
N SER A 126 -22.26 -47.41 -73.15
CA SER A 126 -21.16 -47.88 -74.05
C SER A 126 -21.55 -47.78 -75.55
N GLY A 127 -20.58 -47.95 -76.47
CA GLY A 127 -20.77 -48.22 -77.92
C GLY A 127 -21.12 -47.01 -78.81
N GLY A 128 -20.83 -47.02 -80.13
CA GLY A 128 -20.03 -47.95 -80.93
C GLY A 128 -20.43 -47.93 -82.43
N GLY A 129 -19.48 -47.74 -83.36
CA GLY A 129 -19.74 -47.79 -84.81
C GLY A 129 -18.64 -47.14 -85.68
N VAL A 130 -18.39 -47.66 -86.89
CA VAL A 130 -17.29 -47.27 -87.79
C VAL A 130 -17.75 -47.15 -89.24
N VAL A 131 -17.34 -46.09 -89.95
CA VAL A 131 -17.12 -46.08 -91.42
C VAL A 131 -15.93 -45.18 -91.74
N GLN A 132 -15.08 -45.59 -92.71
CA GLN A 132 -14.01 -44.78 -93.30
C GLN A 132 -14.38 -44.33 -94.72
N SER A 133 -13.84 -43.21 -95.18
CA SER A 133 -13.53 -43.00 -96.61
C SER A 133 -12.38 -42.00 -96.79
N SER A 134 -11.72 -42.05 -97.95
CA SER A 134 -10.53 -41.25 -98.26
C SER A 134 -10.49 -40.83 -99.74
N GLY A 135 -9.94 -39.64 -100.02
CA GLY A 135 -9.75 -39.10 -101.37
C GLY A 135 -9.16 -37.68 -101.28
N THR A 136 -7.86 -37.50 -101.52
CA THR A 136 -7.21 -37.18 -102.82
C THR A 136 -7.42 -35.74 -103.32
N LYS A 137 -6.29 -35.03 -103.47
CA LYS A 137 -6.20 -33.72 -104.16
C LYS A 137 -6.40 -33.87 -105.67
N PRO A 138 -6.70 -32.77 -106.38
CA PRO A 138 -5.87 -32.41 -107.53
C PRO A 138 -5.28 -30.98 -107.42
N SER A 139 -4.43 -30.62 -108.40
CA SER A 139 -3.64 -29.38 -108.43
C SER A 139 -4.17 -28.33 -109.42
N ALA A 140 -3.61 -27.13 -109.31
CA ALA A 140 -3.87 -25.92 -110.07
C ALA A 140 -4.08 -26.05 -111.60
N VAL A 141 -4.89 -25.13 -112.13
CA VAL A 141 -4.90 -24.69 -113.53
C VAL A 141 -4.74 -23.16 -113.55
N HIS A 142 -4.07 -22.62 -114.55
CA HIS A 142 -3.64 -21.21 -114.62
C HIS A 142 -4.20 -20.56 -115.89
N TYR A 143 -4.85 -19.40 -115.80
CA TYR A 143 -5.40 -18.67 -116.95
C TYR A 143 -5.36 -17.15 -116.77
N GLY A 144 -5.01 -16.47 -117.87
CA GLY A 144 -5.63 -15.21 -118.30
C GLY A 144 -5.54 -14.00 -117.39
N ASN A 145 -4.56 -13.12 -117.64
CA ASN A 145 -4.62 -11.73 -117.16
C ASN A 145 -5.80 -10.99 -117.83
N LEU A 146 -6.88 -10.80 -117.09
CA LEU A 146 -7.94 -9.84 -117.37
C LEU A 146 -7.90 -8.78 -116.27
N GLY A 147 -8.01 -7.51 -116.67
CA GLY A 147 -7.97 -6.38 -115.74
C GLY A 147 -9.21 -6.34 -114.84
N LEU A 148 -9.18 -7.08 -113.74
CA LEU A 148 -10.15 -6.94 -112.66
C LEU A 148 -9.95 -5.56 -112.03
N LYS A 149 -10.95 -4.70 -112.20
CA LYS A 149 -11.11 -3.52 -111.37
C LYS A 149 -11.32 -4.02 -109.94
N ASP A 150 -10.46 -3.61 -109.01
CA ASP A 150 -10.61 -3.93 -107.59
C ASP A 150 -12.03 -3.57 -107.14
N SER A 151 -12.66 -4.50 -106.43
CA SER A 151 -13.90 -4.23 -105.71
C SER A 151 -13.54 -3.56 -104.40
N ASN A 152 -14.19 -2.45 -104.07
CA ASN A 152 -13.99 -1.82 -102.77
C ASN A 152 -14.55 -2.75 -101.70
N ASP A 153 -13.69 -3.54 -101.06
CA ASP A 153 -14.08 -4.54 -100.06
C ASP A 153 -14.51 -3.89 -98.73
N CYS A 154 -14.49 -2.55 -98.66
CA CYS A 154 -14.97 -1.75 -97.53
C CYS A 154 -16.41 -1.19 -97.72
N ASP A 155 -17.19 -1.65 -98.71
CA ASP A 155 -18.59 -1.24 -98.89
C ASP A 155 -19.55 -2.44 -99.08
N PRO A 156 -20.46 -2.72 -98.12
CA PRO A 156 -20.60 -2.07 -96.81
C PRO A 156 -19.42 -2.37 -95.89
N ASN A 157 -19.05 -1.44 -95.00
CA ASN A 157 -17.89 -1.58 -94.11
C ASN A 157 -17.95 -2.91 -93.32
N PRO A 158 -17.02 -3.86 -93.55
CA PRO A 158 -17.02 -5.16 -92.88
C PRO A 158 -16.50 -5.08 -91.43
N CYS A 159 -15.85 -3.98 -91.04
CA CYS A 159 -15.27 -3.80 -89.71
C CYS A 159 -16.34 -3.36 -88.70
N VAL A 160 -16.62 -4.19 -87.70
CA VAL A 160 -17.55 -3.87 -86.61
C VAL A 160 -16.89 -3.02 -85.52
N HIS A 161 -17.66 -2.61 -84.50
CA HIS A 161 -17.21 -1.78 -83.38
C HIS A 161 -16.52 -0.46 -83.79
N ASN A 162 -16.90 0.14 -84.93
CA ASN A 162 -16.25 1.30 -85.54
C ASN A 162 -14.78 1.08 -85.95
N GLY A 163 -14.40 -0.16 -86.30
CA GLY A 163 -13.13 -0.42 -86.95
C GLY A 163 -12.99 0.33 -88.29
N ASN A 164 -11.80 0.85 -88.55
CA ASN A 164 -11.51 1.60 -89.77
C ASN A 164 -11.07 0.64 -90.88
N CYS A 165 -11.82 0.59 -91.98
CA CYS A 165 -11.53 -0.29 -93.11
C CYS A 165 -10.56 0.37 -94.10
N THR A 166 -9.53 -0.36 -94.50
CA THR A 166 -8.63 0.01 -95.59
C THR A 166 -8.76 -1.01 -96.71
N ASP A 167 -9.11 -0.53 -97.90
CA ASP A 167 -9.28 -1.32 -99.12
C ASP A 167 -7.95 -1.85 -99.67
N GLY A 168 -7.99 -2.94 -100.43
CA GLY A 168 -6.78 -3.62 -100.90
C GLY A 168 -7.06 -4.78 -101.86
N ILE A 169 -6.03 -5.20 -102.60
CA ILE A 169 -6.17 -6.04 -103.81
C ILE A 169 -6.87 -7.38 -103.51
N ASN A 170 -8.17 -7.45 -103.83
CA ASN A 170 -9.09 -8.54 -103.44
C ASN A 170 -9.06 -8.90 -101.94
N SER A 171 -8.74 -7.94 -101.06
CA SER A 171 -8.89 -8.06 -99.61
C SER A 171 -8.79 -6.71 -98.89
N PHE A 172 -9.89 -6.32 -98.24
CA PHE A 172 -9.87 -5.34 -97.14
C PHE A 172 -8.93 -5.74 -95.99
N THR A 173 -8.56 -4.75 -95.17
CA THR A 173 -7.96 -4.90 -93.83
C THR A 173 -8.67 -3.96 -92.84
N CYS A 174 -9.03 -4.47 -91.66
CA CYS A 174 -9.60 -3.66 -90.58
C CYS A 174 -8.51 -3.19 -89.59
N THR A 175 -8.43 -1.88 -89.35
CA THR A 175 -7.69 -1.31 -88.23
C THR A 175 -8.65 -1.18 -87.04
N CYS A 176 -8.44 -2.01 -86.02
CA CYS A 176 -9.34 -2.09 -84.87
C CYS A 176 -9.09 -1.00 -83.83
N PRO A 177 -10.14 -0.50 -83.15
CA PRO A 177 -9.98 0.36 -81.98
C PRO A 177 -9.32 -0.41 -80.83
N GLU A 178 -8.80 0.31 -79.84
CA GLU A 178 -8.26 -0.33 -78.64
C GLU A 178 -9.32 -1.21 -77.95
N GLY A 179 -8.89 -2.37 -77.45
CA GLY A 179 -9.77 -3.40 -76.89
C GLY A 179 -10.34 -4.40 -77.89
N TYR A 180 -10.18 -4.21 -79.21
CA TYR A 180 -10.74 -5.13 -80.22
C TYR A 180 -9.69 -5.83 -81.11
N GLU A 181 -9.95 -7.10 -81.43
CA GLU A 181 -9.16 -7.91 -82.37
C GLU A 181 -10.05 -8.75 -83.30
N GLY A 182 -9.43 -9.51 -84.19
CA GLY A 182 -10.09 -10.30 -85.23
C GLY A 182 -10.00 -9.66 -86.61
N ARG A 183 -10.46 -10.37 -87.66
CA ARG A 183 -10.36 -9.87 -89.05
C ARG A 183 -11.30 -8.68 -89.29
N PHE A 184 -12.39 -8.64 -88.55
CA PHE A 184 -13.49 -7.67 -88.65
C PHE A 184 -13.58 -6.80 -87.39
N CYS A 185 -12.60 -6.89 -86.47
CA CYS A 185 -12.69 -6.35 -85.11
C CYS A 185 -13.83 -6.97 -84.28
N GLU A 186 -14.17 -8.23 -84.58
CA GLU A 186 -15.35 -8.93 -84.06
C GLU A 186 -15.18 -9.48 -82.63
N LYS A 187 -13.98 -9.41 -82.05
CA LYS A 187 -13.66 -9.99 -80.74
C LYS A 187 -13.17 -8.92 -79.79
N ASN A 188 -13.62 -9.00 -78.53
CA ASN A 188 -12.94 -8.30 -77.44
C ASN A 188 -11.57 -8.95 -77.20
N ILE A 189 -10.52 -8.15 -77.06
CA ILE A 189 -9.23 -8.60 -76.54
C ILE A 189 -9.46 -8.90 -75.06
N ASN A 190 -9.16 -10.14 -74.64
CA ASN A 190 -9.37 -10.51 -73.25
C ASN A 190 -8.29 -9.85 -72.36
N ASP A 191 -8.58 -8.71 -71.77
CA ASP A 191 -7.63 -7.91 -70.98
C ASP A 191 -7.18 -8.68 -69.72
N CYS A 192 -8.05 -9.52 -69.16
CA CYS A 192 -7.72 -10.48 -68.10
C CYS A 192 -6.73 -11.60 -68.50
N ASN A 193 -6.43 -11.75 -69.80
CA ASN A 193 -5.40 -12.68 -70.31
C ASN A 193 -4.27 -11.95 -71.09
N ARG A 194 -4.35 -10.63 -71.30
CA ARG A 194 -3.42 -9.85 -72.13
C ARG A 194 -2.03 -9.66 -71.51
N MET A 195 -0.98 -9.89 -72.31
CA MET A 195 0.41 -9.60 -71.91
C MET A 195 0.66 -8.09 -71.81
N THR A 196 0.70 -7.55 -70.59
CA THR A 196 1.01 -6.13 -70.38
C THR A 196 2.52 -5.87 -70.38
N ARG A 197 2.96 -4.79 -71.04
CA ARG A 197 4.33 -4.29 -70.97
C ARG A 197 4.42 -3.16 -69.94
N LYS A 198 5.16 -3.36 -68.85
CA LYS A 198 5.39 -2.35 -67.81
C LYS A 198 6.89 -2.26 -67.52
N GLY A 199 7.48 -1.08 -67.71
CA GLY A 199 8.94 -0.89 -67.56
C GLY A 199 9.82 -1.69 -68.54
N GLY A 200 9.29 -2.07 -69.71
CA GLY A 200 10.00 -2.86 -70.73
C GLY A 200 9.87 -4.38 -70.57
N ASN A 201 9.49 -4.88 -69.39
CA ASN A 201 9.25 -6.31 -69.15
C ASN A 201 7.83 -6.73 -69.57
N VAL A 202 7.71 -7.98 -70.00
CA VAL A 202 6.44 -8.63 -70.38
C VAL A 202 5.97 -9.52 -69.24
N TYR A 203 4.77 -9.27 -68.71
CA TYR A 203 4.19 -10.05 -67.61
C TYR A 203 2.97 -10.84 -68.09
N LEU A 204 2.74 -12.02 -67.51
CA LEU A 204 1.46 -12.71 -67.66
C LEU A 204 0.38 -12.00 -66.82
N SER A 205 -0.67 -11.64 -67.53
CA SER A 205 -2.01 -11.21 -67.12
C SER A 205 -2.60 -11.81 -65.84
N LYS A 206 -2.24 -13.05 -65.49
CA LYS A 206 -2.68 -13.75 -64.27
C LYS A 206 -2.44 -12.98 -62.95
N HIS A 207 -1.63 -11.91 -62.99
CA HIS A 207 -1.35 -11.03 -61.85
C HIS A 207 -2.09 -9.67 -61.87
N LEU A 208 -3.09 -9.45 -62.74
CA LEU A 208 -3.88 -8.20 -62.75
C LEU A 208 -4.75 -8.01 -61.50
N CYS A 209 -5.26 -9.10 -60.93
CA CYS A 209 -5.94 -9.09 -59.63
C CYS A 209 -5.03 -9.79 -58.60
N ALA A 210 -4.59 -9.04 -57.60
CA ALA A 210 -3.83 -9.54 -56.47
C ALA A 210 -4.73 -10.30 -55.48
N ASN A 211 -4.10 -10.93 -54.48
CA ASN A 211 -4.76 -11.41 -53.25
C ASN A 211 -5.97 -12.35 -53.46
N GLY A 212 -5.97 -13.11 -54.56
CA GLY A 212 -7.05 -14.05 -54.90
C GLY A 212 -8.27 -13.41 -55.56
N GLY A 213 -8.22 -12.13 -55.94
CA GLY A 213 -9.28 -11.47 -56.70
C GLY A 213 -9.54 -12.13 -58.06
N THR A 214 -10.79 -12.13 -58.49
CA THR A 214 -11.22 -12.70 -59.78
C THR A 214 -11.32 -11.61 -60.84
N CYS A 215 -10.62 -11.77 -61.95
CA CYS A 215 -10.62 -10.82 -63.07
C CYS A 215 -11.84 -11.01 -63.99
N ILE A 216 -12.48 -9.92 -64.36
CA ILE A 216 -13.57 -9.84 -65.34
C ILE A 216 -13.16 -8.94 -66.50
N ASP A 217 -13.36 -9.48 -67.70
CA ASP A 217 -13.04 -8.85 -68.98
C ASP A 217 -13.99 -7.68 -69.29
N LYS A 218 -13.45 -6.56 -69.79
CA LYS A 218 -14.20 -5.41 -70.32
C LYS A 218 -13.58 -4.99 -71.65
N VAL A 219 -14.14 -3.96 -72.29
CA VAL A 219 -13.59 -3.41 -73.54
C VAL A 219 -12.45 -2.43 -73.22
N ASN A 220 -11.21 -2.83 -73.56
CA ASN A 220 -9.97 -2.09 -73.28
C ASN A 220 -9.74 -1.82 -71.78
N ASP A 221 -10.32 -2.64 -70.90
CA ASP A 221 -10.16 -2.52 -69.45
C ASP A 221 -10.49 -3.85 -68.73
N TYR A 222 -10.26 -3.90 -67.43
CA TYR A 222 -10.60 -5.03 -66.56
C TYR A 222 -11.23 -4.56 -65.24
N GLU A 223 -12.02 -5.45 -64.63
CA GLU A 223 -12.60 -5.29 -63.30
C GLU A 223 -12.20 -6.47 -62.41
N CYS A 224 -11.65 -6.23 -61.23
CA CYS A 224 -11.35 -7.26 -60.26
C CYS A 224 -12.44 -7.33 -59.18
N TYR A 225 -13.10 -8.48 -59.02
CA TYR A 225 -13.84 -8.78 -57.80
C TYR A 225 -12.86 -9.27 -56.73
N CYS A 226 -12.66 -8.46 -55.70
CA CYS A 226 -11.72 -8.74 -54.62
C CYS A 226 -12.23 -9.80 -53.65
N ALA A 227 -11.29 -10.57 -53.08
CA ALA A 227 -11.57 -11.40 -51.92
C ALA A 227 -11.90 -10.50 -50.69
N PRO A 228 -12.66 -11.01 -49.70
CA PRO A 228 -12.94 -10.27 -48.46
C PRO A 228 -11.64 -9.77 -47.80
N GLY A 229 -11.68 -8.54 -47.28
CA GLY A 229 -10.50 -7.84 -46.77
C GLY A 229 -9.67 -7.05 -47.80
N PHE A 230 -9.96 -7.15 -49.11
CA PHE A 230 -9.17 -6.46 -50.16
C PHE A 230 -9.97 -5.44 -50.96
N THR A 231 -9.27 -4.40 -51.45
CA THR A 231 -9.85 -3.27 -52.19
C THR A 231 -8.87 -2.68 -53.22
N GLY A 232 -9.34 -1.75 -54.04
CA GLY A 232 -8.64 -1.18 -55.19
C GLY A 232 -8.89 -1.95 -56.49
N LYS A 233 -8.61 -1.32 -57.63
CA LYS A 233 -8.90 -1.87 -58.97
C LYS A 233 -8.16 -3.18 -59.29
N ASP A 234 -7.02 -3.39 -58.65
CA ASP A 234 -6.18 -4.59 -58.73
C ASP A 234 -6.28 -5.48 -57.47
N CYS A 235 -7.16 -5.16 -56.52
CA CYS A 235 -7.25 -5.78 -55.19
C CYS A 235 -5.93 -5.75 -54.39
N GLY A 236 -4.99 -4.85 -54.73
CA GLY A 236 -3.65 -4.78 -54.14
C GLY A 236 -3.61 -4.17 -52.74
N ARG A 237 -4.68 -3.53 -52.27
CA ARG A 237 -4.77 -2.92 -50.93
C ARG A 237 -5.56 -3.80 -49.98
N ASN A 238 -5.06 -3.94 -48.75
CA ASN A 238 -5.88 -4.36 -47.62
C ASN A 238 -6.94 -3.29 -47.29
N ILE A 239 -8.06 -3.70 -46.73
CA ILE A 239 -9.03 -2.84 -46.05
C ILE A 239 -8.53 -2.69 -44.61
N GLU A 240 -8.57 -1.48 -44.06
CA GLU A 240 -8.20 -1.25 -42.66
C GLU A 240 -9.33 -1.76 -41.76
N ASP A 241 -9.11 -2.91 -41.11
CA ASP A 241 -10.05 -3.55 -40.17
C ASP A 241 -10.01 -2.90 -38.76
N CYS A 242 -9.03 -2.01 -38.54
CA CYS A 242 -8.90 -1.21 -37.33
C CYS A 242 -9.72 0.09 -37.39
N THR A 243 -10.55 0.29 -36.36
CA THR A 243 -11.30 1.53 -36.10
C THR A 243 -10.93 2.10 -34.73
N GLU A 244 -11.30 3.36 -34.46
CA GLU A 244 -11.11 4.02 -33.16
C GLU A 244 -11.64 3.20 -31.97
N TYR A 245 -12.67 2.38 -32.19
CA TYR A 245 -13.33 1.57 -31.17
C TYR A 245 -13.08 0.06 -31.31
N SER A 246 -12.17 -0.37 -32.20
CA SER A 246 -11.86 -1.81 -32.38
C SER A 246 -11.19 -2.43 -31.14
N CYS A 247 -10.50 -1.63 -30.32
CA CYS A 247 -9.91 -2.04 -29.05
C CYS A 247 -10.30 -1.06 -27.95
N LEU A 248 -10.78 -1.58 -26.82
CA LEU A 248 -11.20 -0.83 -25.66
C LEU A 248 -10.02 -0.54 -24.71
N ASN A 249 -10.26 0.29 -23.70
CA ASN A 249 -9.37 0.52 -22.56
C ASN A 249 -7.91 0.91 -22.94
N GLY A 250 -7.71 1.56 -24.09
CA GLY A 250 -6.40 1.97 -24.59
C GLY A 250 -5.60 0.87 -25.30
N GLY A 251 -6.23 -0.26 -25.65
CA GLY A 251 -5.60 -1.33 -26.43
C GLY A 251 -5.16 -0.86 -27.82
N THR A 252 -4.00 -1.32 -28.27
CA THR A 252 -3.48 -1.00 -29.60
C THR A 252 -4.03 -1.96 -30.64
N CYS A 253 -4.78 -1.44 -31.61
CA CYS A 253 -5.27 -2.24 -32.73
C CYS A 253 -4.14 -2.58 -33.72
N LYS A 254 -4.13 -3.81 -34.22
CA LYS A 254 -3.28 -4.31 -35.29
C LYS A 254 -4.16 -4.85 -36.42
N ASP A 255 -3.98 -4.24 -37.58
CA ASP A 255 -4.63 -4.61 -38.84
C ASP A 255 -4.30 -6.05 -39.25
N GLY A 256 -5.21 -6.68 -39.98
CA GLY A 256 -5.10 -8.04 -40.49
C GLY A 256 -5.95 -8.20 -41.75
N ILE A 257 -6.10 -9.42 -42.27
CA ILE A 257 -6.88 -9.64 -43.48
C ILE A 257 -8.31 -10.02 -43.09
N ASN A 258 -9.28 -9.14 -43.36
CA ASN A 258 -10.70 -9.32 -43.00
C ASN A 258 -10.87 -9.66 -41.49
N SER A 259 -10.00 -9.11 -40.66
CA SER A 259 -9.87 -9.38 -39.23
C SER A 259 -8.85 -8.41 -38.61
N PHE A 260 -9.07 -8.04 -37.35
CA PHE A 260 -8.12 -7.27 -36.56
C PHE A 260 -7.75 -8.01 -35.26
N SER A 261 -6.64 -7.61 -34.63
CA SER A 261 -6.23 -8.10 -33.31
C SER A 261 -5.87 -6.93 -32.39
N CYS A 262 -6.15 -7.05 -31.10
CA CYS A 262 -5.82 -6.04 -30.11
C CYS A 262 -4.61 -6.47 -29.27
N HIS A 263 -3.69 -5.54 -29.02
CA HIS A 263 -2.67 -5.67 -27.98
C HIS A 263 -3.13 -4.88 -26.76
N CYS A 264 -3.52 -5.59 -25.71
CA CYS A 264 -4.09 -4.98 -24.51
C CYS A 264 -3.00 -4.41 -23.58
N PRO A 265 -3.30 -3.30 -22.87
CA PRO A 265 -2.42 -2.82 -21.82
C PRO A 265 -2.40 -3.80 -20.64
N ALA A 266 -1.41 -3.62 -19.75
CA ALA A 266 -1.38 -4.33 -18.48
C ALA A 266 -2.69 -4.08 -17.69
N GLY A 267 -3.22 -5.11 -17.04
CA GLY A 267 -4.54 -5.09 -16.41
C GLY A 267 -5.72 -5.49 -17.31
N TYR A 268 -5.57 -5.56 -18.65
CA TYR A 268 -6.68 -5.89 -19.56
C TYR A 268 -6.46 -7.17 -20.39
N THR A 269 -7.55 -7.91 -20.58
CA THR A 269 -7.65 -9.13 -21.41
C THR A 269 -8.95 -9.15 -22.21
N GLY A 270 -9.23 -10.24 -22.93
CA GLY A 270 -10.34 -10.34 -23.89
C GLY A 270 -9.87 -10.14 -25.35
N ARG A 271 -10.80 -10.24 -26.30
CA ARG A 271 -10.47 -10.12 -27.75
C ARG A 271 -10.20 -8.68 -28.16
N ILE A 272 -10.88 -7.74 -27.51
CA ILE A 272 -10.85 -6.30 -27.74
C ILE A 272 -10.46 -5.52 -26.47
N CYS A 273 -9.80 -6.17 -25.51
CA CYS A 273 -9.39 -5.59 -24.22
C CYS A 273 -10.57 -5.16 -23.33
N GLU A 274 -11.69 -5.86 -23.46
CA GLU A 274 -12.97 -5.64 -22.79
C GLU A 274 -13.04 -6.15 -21.35
N ILE A 275 -12.10 -6.99 -20.92
CA ILE A 275 -12.10 -7.67 -19.62
C ILE A 275 -11.00 -7.04 -18.75
N ASN A 276 -11.35 -6.51 -17.57
CA ASN A 276 -10.35 -6.23 -16.53
C ASN A 276 -9.87 -7.58 -15.95
N SER A 277 -8.56 -7.78 -15.85
CA SER A 277 -8.00 -8.92 -15.14
C SER A 277 -8.34 -8.81 -13.66
N ASP A 278 -8.90 -9.87 -13.08
CA ASP A 278 -9.21 -9.93 -11.65
C ASP A 278 -7.89 -10.03 -10.85
N ASP A 279 -7.40 -8.88 -10.37
CA ASP A 279 -6.17 -8.79 -9.57
C ASP A 279 -6.37 -9.30 -8.12
N CYS A 280 -7.58 -9.75 -7.78
CA CYS A 280 -7.94 -10.38 -6.50
C CYS A 280 -7.92 -11.92 -6.54
N LEU A 281 -7.31 -12.56 -7.56
CA LEU A 281 -7.23 -14.03 -7.67
C LEU A 281 -5.79 -14.59 -7.75
N PRO A 282 -5.34 -15.42 -6.78
CA PRO A 282 -6.00 -15.74 -5.50
C PRO A 282 -6.07 -14.51 -4.58
N ASN A 283 -7.03 -14.48 -3.66
CA ASN A 283 -7.27 -13.32 -2.78
C ASN A 283 -5.98 -12.89 -2.06
N PRO A 284 -5.43 -11.70 -2.34
CA PRO A 284 -4.21 -11.20 -1.72
C PRO A 284 -4.44 -10.65 -0.30
N CYS A 285 -5.70 -10.47 0.12
CA CYS A 285 -6.05 -9.93 1.43
C CYS A 285 -6.13 -11.03 2.48
N GLU A 286 -5.18 -11.01 3.41
CA GLU A 286 -5.08 -11.86 4.59
C GLU A 286 -6.20 -11.57 5.61
N ASN A 287 -6.28 -12.41 6.64
CA ASN A 287 -7.18 -12.23 7.81
C ASN A 287 -8.66 -11.97 7.44
N ASN A 288 -9.12 -12.56 6.33
CA ASN A 288 -10.48 -12.40 5.80
C ASN A 288 -10.82 -10.94 5.40
N GLY A 289 -9.81 -10.15 4.99
CA GLY A 289 -10.00 -8.86 4.34
C GLY A 289 -10.76 -8.99 3.00
N THR A 290 -11.50 -7.94 2.64
CA THR A 290 -12.25 -7.89 1.37
C THR A 290 -11.38 -7.24 0.30
N CYS A 291 -11.04 -7.99 -0.75
CA CYS A 291 -10.32 -7.45 -1.90
C CYS A 291 -11.26 -6.65 -2.82
N ILE A 292 -10.75 -5.53 -3.33
CA ILE A 292 -11.37 -4.69 -4.35
C ILE A 292 -10.45 -4.70 -5.58
N ASP A 293 -10.98 -5.22 -6.68
CA ASP A 293 -10.33 -5.27 -8.00
C ASP A 293 -10.08 -3.86 -8.57
N GLY A 294 -9.07 -3.75 -9.42
CA GLY A 294 -8.64 -2.50 -10.04
C GLY A 294 -7.82 -2.76 -11.30
N VAL A 295 -7.32 -1.70 -11.94
CA VAL A 295 -6.62 -1.84 -13.23
C VAL A 295 -5.14 -2.12 -13.00
N ASN A 296 -4.73 -3.39 -13.12
CA ASN A 296 -3.35 -3.83 -12.84
C ASN A 296 -2.92 -3.52 -11.38
N SER A 297 -3.86 -3.64 -10.45
CA SER A 297 -3.72 -3.31 -9.03
C SER A 297 -4.96 -3.75 -8.26
N TYR A 298 -4.80 -4.18 -7.01
CA TYR A 298 -5.90 -4.41 -6.07
C TYR A 298 -5.81 -3.46 -4.86
N SER A 299 -6.84 -3.45 -4.03
CA SER A 299 -6.80 -2.86 -2.69
C SER A 299 -7.60 -3.69 -1.68
N CYS A 300 -7.15 -3.72 -0.42
CA CYS A 300 -7.79 -4.50 0.63
C CYS A 300 -8.56 -3.63 1.62
N VAL A 301 -9.82 -3.99 1.90
CA VAL A 301 -10.60 -3.44 3.01
C VAL A 301 -10.51 -4.42 4.18
N CYS A 302 -9.80 -4.01 5.23
CA CYS A 302 -9.56 -4.84 6.40
C CYS A 302 -10.75 -4.87 7.36
N LEU A 303 -10.91 -6.01 8.03
CA LEU A 303 -11.82 -6.13 9.17
C LEU A 303 -11.25 -5.38 10.37
N SER A 304 -12.11 -4.85 11.24
CA SER A 304 -11.68 -4.21 12.49
C SER A 304 -10.79 -5.14 13.32
N GLY A 305 -9.68 -4.62 13.83
CA GLY A 305 -8.62 -5.42 14.43
C GLY A 305 -7.48 -5.77 13.47
N TYR A 306 -7.52 -5.35 12.20
CA TYR A 306 -6.49 -5.63 11.18
C TYR A 306 -6.14 -4.42 10.30
N ALA A 307 -4.88 -4.35 9.89
CA ALA A 307 -4.27 -3.28 9.11
C ALA A 307 -3.12 -3.83 8.24
N GLY A 308 -2.45 -2.95 7.48
CA GLY A 308 -1.46 -3.31 6.46
C GLY A 308 -2.02 -3.27 5.05
N ALA A 309 -1.18 -3.40 4.04
CA ALA A 309 -1.60 -3.30 2.63
C ALA A 309 -2.49 -4.47 2.21
N ASN A 310 -2.27 -5.63 2.84
CA ASN A 310 -2.93 -6.90 2.59
C ASN A 310 -3.70 -7.37 3.84
N CYS A 311 -3.95 -6.50 4.82
CA CYS A 311 -4.56 -6.83 6.12
C CYS A 311 -3.75 -7.85 6.95
N GLU A 312 -2.45 -7.94 6.71
CA GLU A 312 -1.52 -8.90 7.30
C GLU A 312 -1.17 -8.61 8.78
N THR A 313 -1.35 -7.36 9.22
CA THR A 313 -1.03 -6.89 10.57
C THR A 313 -2.30 -6.91 11.43
N SER A 314 -2.24 -7.35 12.69
CA SER A 314 -3.35 -7.14 13.64
C SER A 314 -3.13 -5.86 14.44
N GLU A 315 -4.20 -5.14 14.80
CA GLU A 315 -4.11 -3.93 15.66
C GLU A 315 -3.44 -4.25 17.01
N SER A 316 -3.51 -5.51 17.46
CA SER A 316 -2.84 -5.98 18.67
C SER A 316 -1.33 -6.19 18.54
N SER A 317 -0.73 -6.24 17.34
CA SER A 317 0.69 -6.60 17.16
C SER A 317 1.67 -5.42 17.28
N TYR A 318 1.19 -4.18 17.36
CA TYR A 318 2.05 -3.01 17.56
C TYR A 318 2.71 -3.05 18.95
N ARG A 319 4.03 -2.79 19.04
CA ARG A 319 4.79 -2.91 20.30
C ARG A 319 4.56 -1.74 21.27
N ASP A 320 4.14 -0.59 20.75
CA ASP A 320 3.91 0.65 21.48
C ASP A 320 3.02 1.62 20.68
N CYS A 321 2.61 2.74 21.30
CA CYS A 321 1.79 3.77 20.68
C CYS A 321 2.48 4.51 19.52
N ALA A 322 3.81 4.45 19.42
CA ALA A 322 4.56 5.12 18.37
C ALA A 322 4.46 4.35 17.04
N GLU A 323 4.33 3.01 17.09
CA GLU A 323 3.99 2.21 15.91
C GLU A 323 2.53 2.43 15.47
N ILE A 324 1.58 2.48 16.42
CA ILE A 324 0.17 2.81 16.13
C ILE A 324 0.06 4.16 15.40
N TYR A 325 0.77 5.18 15.89
CA TYR A 325 0.78 6.53 15.32
C TYR A 325 1.30 6.59 13.87
N LYS A 326 2.28 5.74 13.54
CA LYS A 326 2.90 5.70 12.21
C LYS A 326 2.11 4.86 11.21
N ASN A 327 1.53 3.75 11.67
CA ASN A 327 1.03 2.70 10.80
C ASN A 327 -0.51 2.64 10.70
N TRP A 328 -1.24 3.30 11.60
CA TRP A 328 -2.70 3.18 11.65
C TRP A 328 -3.46 4.48 11.99
N THR A 329 -3.25 5.10 13.15
CA THR A 329 -4.07 6.26 13.55
C THR A 329 -3.35 7.29 14.44
N GLN A 330 -3.69 8.56 14.22
CA GLN A 330 -3.18 9.73 14.94
C GLN A 330 -4.22 10.33 15.91
N THR A 331 -5.31 9.62 16.20
CA THR A 331 -6.28 9.98 17.25
C THR A 331 -5.78 9.54 18.63
N SER A 332 -5.85 10.41 19.64
CA SER A 332 -5.58 10.01 21.04
C SER A 332 -6.74 9.19 21.59
N GLY A 333 -6.44 8.15 22.38
CA GLY A 333 -7.45 7.21 22.85
C GLY A 333 -6.86 5.96 23.52
N VAL A 334 -7.71 4.96 23.75
CA VAL A 334 -7.33 3.69 24.38
C VAL A 334 -7.12 2.63 23.30
N TYR A 335 -5.99 1.92 23.36
CA TYR A 335 -5.55 0.97 22.35
C TYR A 335 -4.90 -0.27 22.97
N TYR A 336 -4.87 -1.38 22.23
CA TYR A 336 -4.07 -2.55 22.57
C TYR A 336 -2.67 -2.47 21.95
N ILE A 337 -1.66 -2.88 22.71
CA ILE A 337 -0.29 -3.10 22.23
C ILE A 337 0.21 -4.47 22.70
N THR A 338 1.13 -5.09 21.96
CA THR A 338 1.84 -6.30 22.41
C THR A 338 3.35 -6.07 22.34
N PRO A 339 3.97 -5.55 23.43
CA PRO A 339 5.41 -5.49 23.57
C PRO A 339 6.07 -6.84 23.36
N GLN A 340 7.32 -6.85 22.87
CA GLN A 340 8.09 -8.08 22.71
C GLN A 340 8.25 -8.79 24.07
N GLY A 341 7.80 -10.04 24.15
CA GLY A 341 7.79 -10.84 25.38
C GLY A 341 6.50 -10.75 26.19
N ALA A 342 5.54 -9.89 25.83
CA ALA A 342 4.25 -9.82 26.51
C ALA A 342 3.44 -11.11 26.28
N PRO A 343 2.92 -11.77 27.33
CA PRO A 343 2.16 -13.02 27.19
C PRO A 343 0.73 -12.81 26.68
N LYS A 344 0.29 -11.55 26.56
CA LYS A 344 -1.00 -11.09 26.03
C LYS A 344 -0.88 -9.61 25.67
N ALA A 345 -1.79 -9.11 24.83
CA ALA A 345 -1.92 -7.68 24.58
C ALA A 345 -2.24 -6.90 25.88
N ILE A 346 -1.68 -5.70 25.99
CA ILE A 346 -1.83 -4.75 27.08
C ILE A 346 -2.67 -3.58 26.60
N LEU A 347 -3.64 -3.15 27.41
CA LEU A 347 -4.46 -1.98 27.13
C LEU A 347 -3.73 -0.72 27.63
N VAL A 348 -3.50 0.26 26.76
CA VAL A 348 -2.80 1.52 27.05
C VAL A 348 -3.60 2.72 26.57
N TYR A 349 -3.38 3.89 27.18
CA TYR A 349 -3.78 5.15 26.57
C TYR A 349 -2.64 5.69 25.71
N CYS A 350 -2.91 5.99 24.44
CA CYS A 350 -1.99 6.64 23.54
C CYS A 350 -2.33 8.13 23.41
N ASP A 351 -1.37 9.01 23.71
CA ASP A 351 -1.45 10.43 23.34
C ASP A 351 -0.77 10.63 21.99
N MET A 352 -1.59 10.84 20.97
CA MET A 352 -1.20 11.04 19.58
C MET A 352 -1.10 12.53 19.21
N THR A 353 -1.24 13.43 20.18
CA THR A 353 -1.37 14.89 19.93
C THR A 353 -0.25 15.71 20.55
N THR A 354 0.16 15.43 21.78
CA THR A 354 1.20 16.22 22.45
C THR A 354 2.57 15.97 21.83
N ALA A 355 3.35 17.03 21.58
CA ALA A 355 4.76 16.93 21.17
C ALA A 355 5.04 15.93 20.02
N GLY A 356 4.14 15.90 19.01
CA GLY A 356 4.24 15.04 17.84
C GLY A 356 3.59 13.66 17.96
N GLY A 357 2.92 13.34 19.07
CA GLY A 357 2.16 12.09 19.20
C GLY A 357 3.00 10.84 19.48
N GLY A 358 2.38 9.66 19.31
CA GLY A 358 3.04 8.37 19.52
C GLY A 358 3.42 8.06 20.98
N TRP A 359 2.83 8.71 21.98
CA TRP A 359 3.22 8.53 23.38
C TRP A 359 2.39 7.45 24.09
N THR A 360 3.05 6.42 24.61
CA THR A 360 2.44 5.43 25.51
C THR A 360 2.35 6.02 26.91
N VAL A 361 1.14 6.37 27.35
CA VAL A 361 0.90 6.88 28.71
C VAL A 361 0.91 5.73 29.71
N PHE A 362 1.66 5.87 30.81
CA PHE A 362 1.78 4.83 31.84
C PHE A 362 1.37 5.27 33.24
N GLN A 363 1.26 6.58 33.46
CA GLN A 363 0.54 7.15 34.59
C GLN A 363 -0.27 8.35 34.11
N ARG A 364 -1.50 8.47 34.60
CA ARG A 364 -2.39 9.60 34.32
C ARG A 364 -3.15 9.93 35.60
N ARG A 365 -3.28 11.23 35.89
CA ARG A 365 -4.17 11.81 36.92
C ARG A 365 -4.93 12.97 36.30
N VAL A 366 -6.25 12.94 36.36
CA VAL A 366 -7.16 13.92 35.75
C VAL A 366 -8.29 14.35 36.68
N ASP A 367 -8.81 13.44 37.51
CA ASP A 367 -10.00 13.68 38.32
C ASP A 367 -9.92 13.14 39.77
N GLY A 368 -8.95 12.29 40.08
CA GLY A 368 -8.80 11.71 41.42
C GLY A 368 -9.74 10.55 41.74
N ALA A 369 -10.48 10.02 40.77
CA ALA A 369 -11.45 8.93 40.96
C ALA A 369 -10.80 7.61 41.46
N VAL A 370 -9.47 7.48 41.35
CA VAL A 370 -8.72 6.29 41.79
C VAL A 370 -7.69 6.68 42.85
N THR A 371 -7.71 5.99 43.99
CA THR A 371 -6.66 6.12 45.00
C THR A 371 -5.37 5.41 44.58
N PHE A 372 -4.24 6.08 44.79
CA PHE A 372 -2.88 5.60 44.53
C PHE A 372 -2.18 5.08 45.81
N TYR A 373 -2.89 5.03 46.94
CA TYR A 373 -2.40 4.38 48.16
C TYR A 373 -2.56 2.85 48.06
N ARG A 374 -1.73 2.23 47.21
CA ARG A 374 -1.79 0.82 46.81
C ARG A 374 -0.58 0.03 47.30
N ASN A 375 -0.75 -1.29 47.41
CA ASN A 375 0.28 -2.23 47.84
C ASN A 375 1.29 -2.55 46.70
N TRP A 376 2.35 -3.30 47.01
CA TRP A 376 3.39 -3.67 46.03
C TRP A 376 2.81 -4.40 44.82
N THR A 377 2.00 -5.44 45.04
CA THR A 377 1.41 -6.29 44.00
C THR A 377 0.40 -5.55 43.12
N GLU A 378 -0.30 -4.53 43.65
CA GLU A 378 -1.13 -3.62 42.86
C GLU A 378 -0.27 -2.71 41.96
N TYR A 379 0.82 -2.14 42.48
CA TYR A 379 1.75 -1.33 41.69
C TYR A 379 2.51 -2.15 40.63
N GLN A 380 2.78 -3.42 40.91
CA GLN A 380 3.36 -4.40 39.98
C GLN A 380 2.45 -4.64 38.76
N HIS A 381 1.20 -5.03 38.98
CA HIS A 381 0.28 -5.40 37.89
C HIS A 381 -0.44 -4.22 37.23
N GLY A 382 -0.56 -3.09 37.93
CA GLY A 382 -1.30 -1.91 37.48
C GLY A 382 -2.72 -1.82 38.06
N PHE A 383 -3.28 -0.61 38.06
CA PHE A 383 -4.59 -0.32 38.63
C PHE A 383 -5.21 0.96 38.05
N GLY A 384 -6.53 1.09 38.14
CA GLY A 384 -7.29 2.31 37.81
C GLY A 384 -8.11 2.19 36.52
N ASN A 385 -8.50 3.33 35.96
CA ASN A 385 -9.22 3.41 34.69
C ASN A 385 -8.28 3.95 33.61
N ILE A 386 -8.07 3.20 32.53
CA ILE A 386 -7.10 3.53 31.47
C ILE A 386 -7.43 4.85 30.73
N ASP A 387 -8.69 5.31 30.73
CA ASP A 387 -9.06 6.63 30.20
C ASP A 387 -9.20 7.73 31.29
N GLY A 388 -8.83 7.42 32.53
CA GLY A 388 -8.92 8.33 33.67
C GLY A 388 -7.64 8.32 34.53
N ASP A 389 -7.81 8.24 35.84
CA ASP A 389 -6.72 8.03 36.79
C ASP A 389 -6.23 6.55 36.76
N TYR A 390 -4.96 6.30 36.41
CA TYR A 390 -4.37 4.94 36.44
C TYR A 390 -2.84 4.88 36.59
N TRP A 391 -2.36 3.68 36.93
CA TRP A 391 -0.97 3.23 36.85
C TRP A 391 -0.90 1.95 36.00
N LEU A 392 -0.04 1.92 34.97
CA LEU A 392 0.03 0.82 34.00
C LEU A 392 0.56 -0.51 34.56
N GLY A 393 1.26 -0.48 35.70
CA GLY A 393 1.92 -1.64 36.30
C GLY A 393 3.42 -1.63 36.04
N ASN A 394 4.22 -1.84 37.09
CA ASN A 394 5.68 -1.79 37.01
C ASN A 394 6.26 -2.85 36.05
N ASP A 395 5.67 -4.05 35.98
CA ASP A 395 6.11 -5.10 35.05
C ASP A 395 5.92 -4.67 33.58
N ASN A 396 4.79 -4.02 33.28
CA ASN A 396 4.49 -3.50 31.95
C ASN A 396 5.42 -2.33 31.58
N ILE A 397 5.75 -1.45 32.55
CA ILE A 397 6.68 -0.32 32.36
C ILE A 397 8.12 -0.82 32.17
N HIS A 398 8.55 -1.81 32.96
CA HIS A 398 9.85 -2.47 32.81
C HIS A 398 9.97 -3.13 31.43
N MET A 399 8.98 -3.93 31.03
CA MET A 399 8.97 -4.62 29.75
C MET A 399 9.00 -3.63 28.57
N LEU A 400 8.16 -2.58 28.59
CA LEU A 400 8.16 -1.53 27.58
C LEU A 400 9.53 -0.85 27.45
N THR A 401 10.09 -0.37 28.56
CA THR A 401 11.38 0.35 28.57
C THR A 401 12.60 -0.54 28.33
N SER A 402 12.43 -1.86 28.36
CA SER A 402 13.46 -2.85 28.04
C SER A 402 13.51 -3.24 26.56
N GLN A 403 12.54 -2.80 25.74
CA GLN A 403 12.54 -3.04 24.27
C GLN A 403 13.59 -2.20 23.52
N GLY A 404 14.12 -1.13 24.13
CA GLY A 404 15.06 -0.22 23.47
C GLY A 404 15.27 1.08 24.24
N HIS A 405 15.83 2.09 23.58
CA HIS A 405 16.08 3.39 24.21
C HIS A 405 14.81 4.25 24.19
N TYR A 406 14.16 4.41 25.34
CA TYR A 406 12.94 5.20 25.52
C TYR A 406 13.24 6.57 26.13
N ILE A 407 12.42 7.57 25.80
CA ILE A 407 12.37 8.87 26.49
C ILE A 407 11.16 8.96 27.41
N LEU A 408 11.31 9.60 28.58
CA LEU A 408 10.20 9.96 29.46
C LEU A 408 9.77 11.39 29.17
N ARG A 409 8.47 11.62 29.06
CA ARG A 409 7.83 12.93 29.16
C ARG A 409 6.86 12.96 30.34
N VAL A 410 6.89 14.06 31.08
CA VAL A 410 5.95 14.39 32.15
C VAL A 410 5.28 15.72 31.78
N ASP A 411 3.96 15.70 31.60
CA ASP A 411 3.15 16.91 31.43
C ASP A 411 2.37 17.18 32.72
N LEU A 412 2.34 18.45 33.16
CA LEU A 412 1.82 18.91 34.44
C LEU A 412 0.89 20.11 34.22
N SER A 413 -0.27 20.15 34.88
CA SER A 413 -1.11 21.36 34.93
C SER A 413 -1.58 21.70 36.34
N ASP A 414 -1.81 23.01 36.57
CA ASP A 414 -2.36 23.52 37.81
C ASP A 414 -3.87 23.83 37.70
N TRP A 415 -4.45 24.33 38.78
CA TRP A 415 -5.86 24.71 38.85
C TRP A 415 -6.17 26.09 38.25
N GLU A 416 -5.14 26.86 37.86
CA GLU A 416 -5.25 28.17 37.22
C GLU A 416 -5.26 28.02 35.68
N GLY A 417 -4.90 26.84 35.16
CA GLY A 417 -4.84 26.53 33.73
C GLY A 417 -3.44 26.67 33.13
N ASN A 418 -2.40 26.91 33.94
CA ASN A 418 -1.03 26.88 33.45
C ASN A 418 -0.55 25.43 33.31
N SER A 419 0.24 25.16 32.26
CA SER A 419 0.85 23.86 32.03
C SER A 419 2.36 23.98 31.81
N VAL A 420 3.12 23.03 32.35
CA VAL A 420 4.57 22.89 32.14
C VAL A 420 4.92 21.44 31.87
N TRP A 421 6.15 21.19 31.43
CA TRP A 421 6.61 19.85 31.12
C TRP A 421 8.07 19.61 31.52
N ALA A 422 8.39 18.34 31.72
CA ALA A 422 9.73 17.80 31.90
C ALA A 422 9.92 16.62 30.95
N GLN A 423 11.10 16.48 30.36
CA GLN A 423 11.44 15.39 29.45
C GLN A 423 12.88 14.94 29.70
N TYR A 424 13.08 13.62 29.74
CA TYR A 424 14.36 12.99 30.03
C TYR A 424 14.76 12.12 28.84
N ASN A 425 15.98 12.33 28.33
CA ASN A 425 16.41 11.72 27.05
C ASN A 425 16.78 10.23 27.14
N ASN A 426 16.69 9.62 28.34
CA ASN A 426 16.62 8.18 28.57
C ASN A 426 15.61 7.94 29.70
N PHE A 427 14.91 6.80 29.64
CA PHE A 427 14.00 6.30 30.66
C PHE A 427 14.03 4.77 30.66
N THR A 428 14.43 4.20 31.80
CA THR A 428 14.46 2.75 32.00
C THR A 428 14.01 2.42 33.41
N VAL A 429 13.26 1.32 33.55
CA VAL A 429 12.87 0.75 34.84
C VAL A 429 13.42 -0.68 34.90
N GLU A 430 14.23 -1.00 35.91
CA GLU A 430 14.74 -2.38 36.13
C GLU A 430 13.60 -3.35 36.53
N ASP A 431 13.86 -4.64 36.64
CA ASP A 431 12.87 -5.68 36.99
C ASP A 431 12.49 -5.70 38.49
N GLU A 432 11.64 -6.66 38.90
CA GLU A 432 11.23 -6.83 40.30
C GLU A 432 12.38 -7.26 41.23
N GLU A 433 13.34 -8.09 40.76
CA GLU A 433 14.51 -8.50 41.56
C GLU A 433 15.33 -7.26 41.94
N HIS A 434 15.49 -6.35 40.98
CA HIS A 434 16.12 -5.03 41.11
C HIS A 434 15.18 -3.93 41.65
N LYS A 435 13.97 -4.29 42.09
CA LYS A 435 12.99 -3.42 42.79
C LYS A 435 12.55 -2.21 41.95
N TYR A 436 12.35 -2.43 40.66
CA TYR A 436 11.86 -1.45 39.69
C TYR A 436 12.63 -0.13 39.72
N ARG A 437 13.95 -0.22 39.79
CA ARG A 437 14.82 0.95 39.93
C ARG A 437 14.72 1.88 38.72
N LEU A 438 14.57 3.17 38.98
CA LEU A 438 14.45 4.20 37.96
C LEU A 438 15.82 4.65 37.44
N HIS A 439 15.98 4.67 36.12
CA HIS A 439 17.07 5.36 35.43
C HIS A 439 16.53 6.45 34.52
N LEU A 440 17.10 7.64 34.62
CA LEU A 440 16.77 8.81 33.79
C LEU A 440 18.02 9.43 33.17
N GLY A 441 17.87 9.86 31.93
CA GLY A 441 18.88 10.62 31.18
C GLY A 441 18.90 12.11 31.50
N ALA A 442 19.47 12.89 30.59
CA ALA A 442 19.55 14.35 30.68
C ALA A 442 18.17 15.01 30.57
N TYR A 443 17.94 16.00 31.42
CA TYR A 443 16.72 16.80 31.49
C TYR A 443 16.60 17.84 30.36
N SER A 444 15.35 18.08 29.94
CA SER A 444 14.90 19.28 29.22
C SER A 444 13.47 19.62 29.64
N GLY A 445 13.07 20.89 29.66
CA GLY A 445 11.70 21.28 29.99
C GLY A 445 11.55 22.65 30.63
N SER A 446 10.32 22.94 31.06
CA SER A 446 9.92 24.19 31.74
C SER A 446 9.53 24.00 33.22
N ALA A 447 9.36 22.75 33.68
CA ALA A 447 8.91 22.45 35.05
C ALA A 447 10.02 22.52 36.12
N GLY A 448 11.29 22.70 35.75
CA GLY A 448 12.43 22.36 36.61
C GLY A 448 12.70 20.85 36.64
N ASP A 449 13.87 20.47 37.15
CA ASP A 449 14.40 19.09 37.10
C ASP A 449 14.32 18.43 38.48
N ALA A 450 13.09 18.11 38.89
CA ALA A 450 12.83 17.48 40.17
C ALA A 450 13.27 16.00 40.22
N LEU A 451 13.33 15.29 39.08
CA LEU A 451 13.66 13.86 39.09
C LEU A 451 15.16 13.56 39.07
N THR A 452 16.03 14.39 38.47
CA THR A 452 17.48 14.12 38.38
C THR A 452 18.39 15.16 39.04
N ASN A 453 17.90 16.38 39.28
CA ASN A 453 18.64 17.48 39.91
C ASN A 453 17.88 18.07 41.11
N ALA A 454 17.31 17.18 41.92
CA ALA A 454 16.45 17.49 43.06
C ALA A 454 17.09 18.42 44.11
N ARG A 455 16.26 19.25 44.77
CA ARG A 455 16.73 20.24 45.75
C ARG A 455 15.94 20.18 47.06
N PRO A 456 16.42 19.43 48.08
CA PRO A 456 17.81 19.01 48.29
C PRO A 456 18.21 17.70 47.59
N VAL A 457 19.51 17.52 47.31
CA VAL A 457 20.05 16.38 46.53
C VAL A 457 19.66 15.00 47.07
N TYR A 458 19.44 14.85 48.38
CA TYR A 458 18.96 13.59 48.98
C TYR A 458 17.48 13.27 48.71
N SER A 459 16.79 14.07 47.91
CA SER A 459 15.42 13.83 47.45
C SER A 459 15.33 13.45 45.96
N ASN A 460 16.49 13.24 45.32
CA ASN A 460 16.64 12.84 43.91
C ASN A 460 16.03 11.46 43.61
N HIS A 461 15.25 11.35 42.54
CA HIS A 461 14.52 10.15 42.16
C HIS A 461 15.29 9.22 41.21
N ASN A 462 16.26 9.75 40.46
CA ASN A 462 17.12 8.95 39.60
C ASN A 462 17.95 7.96 40.43
N ASN A 463 18.12 6.73 39.95
CA ASN A 463 18.87 5.66 40.61
C ASN A 463 18.26 5.24 41.98
N MET A 464 16.94 5.41 42.16
CA MET A 464 16.18 4.98 43.34
C MET A 464 15.30 3.77 43.03
N TYR A 465 15.06 2.94 44.05
CA TYR A 465 14.14 1.81 44.00
C TYR A 465 12.70 2.27 44.18
N PHE A 466 11.75 1.56 43.58
CA PHE A 466 10.33 1.78 43.85
C PHE A 466 10.00 1.31 45.27
N SER A 467 9.09 1.99 45.97
CA SER A 467 8.64 1.61 47.32
C SER A 467 7.15 1.87 47.50
N THR A 468 6.49 1.00 48.25
CA THR A 468 5.06 1.07 48.63
C THR A 468 4.91 1.02 50.16
N TYR A 469 3.70 1.15 50.70
CA TYR A 469 3.49 1.24 52.15
C TYR A 469 3.83 -0.05 52.92
N ASP A 470 3.79 -1.17 52.21
CA ASP A 470 4.07 -2.55 52.61
C ASP A 470 5.50 -2.98 52.29
N GLN A 471 6.10 -2.47 51.19
CA GLN A 471 7.48 -2.78 50.78
C GLN A 471 8.35 -1.52 50.73
N ASN A 472 9.19 -1.34 51.76
CA ASN A 472 10.10 -0.19 51.86
C ASN A 472 11.48 -0.49 51.25
N ASN A 473 11.81 0.17 50.15
CA ASN A 473 13.15 0.19 49.53
C ASN A 473 13.74 1.63 49.50
N ASP A 474 13.18 2.56 50.29
CA ASP A 474 13.60 3.97 50.31
C ASP A 474 14.92 4.20 51.08
N LYS A 475 15.41 5.44 51.06
CA LYS A 475 16.68 5.85 51.69
C LYS A 475 16.43 6.82 52.85
N ALA A 476 15.28 6.74 53.50
CA ALA A 476 14.85 7.69 54.52
C ALA A 476 15.61 7.52 55.85
N THR A 477 16.36 8.56 56.21
CA THR A 477 17.31 8.60 57.34
C THR A 477 16.73 8.38 58.75
N ARG A 478 15.41 8.19 58.89
CA ARG A 478 14.68 8.11 60.17
C ARG A 478 13.89 6.81 60.37
N GLN A 479 14.19 5.75 59.60
CA GLN A 479 13.50 4.45 59.67
C GLN A 479 11.97 4.48 59.42
N TRP A 480 11.46 5.60 58.90
CA TRP A 480 10.06 5.76 58.46
C TRP A 480 9.93 5.51 56.95
N ASN A 481 8.92 4.74 56.54
CA ASN A 481 8.61 4.49 55.14
C ASN A 481 7.92 5.73 54.52
N CYS A 482 8.53 6.34 53.50
CA CYS A 482 8.01 7.51 52.79
C CYS A 482 6.69 7.21 52.07
N ALA A 483 6.52 6.05 51.44
CA ALA A 483 5.28 5.64 50.79
C ALA A 483 4.10 5.53 51.78
N LYS A 484 4.36 5.03 52.99
CA LYS A 484 3.40 4.98 54.09
C LYS A 484 3.12 6.37 54.69
N ARG A 485 4.07 7.30 54.62
CA ARG A 485 3.91 8.68 55.11
C ARG A 485 3.14 9.58 54.14
N TRP A 486 3.36 9.41 52.83
CA TRP A 486 2.81 10.26 51.76
C TRP A 486 1.73 9.56 50.92
N GLN A 487 1.25 8.40 51.39
CA GLN A 487 0.09 7.69 50.85
C GLN A 487 0.15 7.33 49.35
N SER A 488 1.33 6.99 48.82
CA SER A 488 1.44 6.40 47.48
C SER A 488 2.72 5.59 47.27
N GLY A 489 2.71 4.70 46.28
CA GLY A 489 3.94 4.10 45.75
C GLY A 489 4.73 5.08 44.87
N TRP A 490 6.06 5.10 45.01
CA TRP A 490 6.96 5.96 44.21
C TRP A 490 8.44 5.53 44.33
N TRP A 491 9.30 6.10 43.48
CA TRP A 491 10.76 6.01 43.57
C TRP A 491 11.32 6.96 44.64
N TYR A 492 11.12 6.64 45.91
CA TYR A 492 11.55 7.50 47.03
C TYR A 492 13.04 7.37 47.36
N ASN A 493 13.65 8.50 47.74
CA ASN A 493 15.01 8.61 48.29
C ASN A 493 14.90 8.85 49.80
N ASN A 494 15.45 9.93 50.36
CA ASN A 494 14.99 10.49 51.63
C ASN A 494 13.68 11.28 51.37
N CYS A 495 12.65 10.54 50.95
CA CYS A 495 11.39 10.95 50.33
C CYS A 495 11.54 11.56 48.92
N TYR A 496 11.13 12.80 48.65
CA TYR A 496 10.89 13.27 47.27
C TYR A 496 11.16 14.77 47.03
N ASP A 497 11.38 15.13 45.75
CA ASP A 497 11.26 16.51 45.20
C ASP A 497 10.08 16.63 44.21
N ALA A 498 9.64 15.49 43.64
CA ALA A 498 8.38 15.33 42.93
C ALA A 498 7.64 14.07 43.40
N HIS A 499 6.32 14.19 43.57
CA HIS A 499 5.45 13.15 44.12
C HIS A 499 4.14 13.13 43.35
N LEU A 500 4.16 12.50 42.17
CA LEU A 500 3.07 12.59 41.19
C LEU A 500 1.96 11.54 41.42
N ASN A 501 2.25 10.55 42.25
CA ASN A 501 1.29 9.54 42.69
C ASN A 501 0.54 9.93 43.99
N GLY A 502 0.72 11.14 44.52
CA GLY A 502 0.10 11.60 45.76
C GLY A 502 -1.43 11.65 45.77
N VAL A 503 -1.98 12.01 46.92
CA VAL A 503 -3.42 12.17 47.16
C VAL A 503 -3.98 13.24 46.22
N TYR A 504 -5.10 12.96 45.56
CA TYR A 504 -5.76 13.94 44.69
C TYR A 504 -6.61 14.88 45.56
N HIS A 505 -6.24 16.16 45.59
CA HIS A 505 -6.96 17.18 46.35
C HIS A 505 -7.68 18.14 45.41
N HIS A 506 -9.02 18.15 45.45
CA HIS A 506 -9.88 19.00 44.61
C HIS A 506 -9.87 20.49 45.04
N SER A 507 -8.69 21.10 45.18
CA SER A 507 -8.56 22.50 45.61
C SER A 507 -7.32 23.16 45.04
N CYS A 508 -7.54 24.31 44.39
CA CYS A 508 -6.50 25.23 43.90
C CYS A 508 -5.60 25.84 44.97
N SER A 509 -5.91 25.64 46.27
CA SER A 509 -5.17 26.21 47.40
C SER A 509 -4.58 25.17 48.35
N TYR A 510 -4.73 23.88 48.05
CA TYR A 510 -4.21 22.82 48.93
C TYR A 510 -2.69 22.74 48.88
N LYS A 511 -2.03 22.99 50.01
CA LYS A 511 -0.58 23.14 50.11
C LYS A 511 0.03 22.35 51.29
N GLU A 512 -0.09 21.03 51.23
CA GLU A 512 0.53 20.08 52.16
C GLU A 512 1.38 19.05 51.42
N TRP A 513 2.15 18.27 52.17
CA TRP A 513 3.17 17.34 51.64
C TRP A 513 2.64 15.97 51.14
N ASP A 514 1.33 15.77 50.98
CA ASP A 514 0.75 14.50 50.53
C ASP A 514 0.03 14.57 49.16
N GLY A 515 -0.07 15.75 48.56
CA GLY A 515 -0.72 15.98 47.27
C GLY A 515 0.11 15.58 46.05
N ILE A 516 -0.42 15.85 44.86
CA ILE A 516 0.31 15.66 43.59
C ILE A 516 1.30 16.83 43.43
N ILE A 517 2.59 16.62 43.71
CA ILE A 517 3.56 17.71 43.95
C ILE A 517 4.72 17.68 42.96
N TRP A 518 5.19 18.88 42.55
CA TRP A 518 6.45 19.10 41.85
C TRP A 518 7.12 20.37 42.39
N LEU A 519 8.00 20.20 43.39
CA LEU A 519 8.46 21.32 44.25
C LEU A 519 9.14 22.45 43.46
N GLN A 520 9.88 22.11 42.40
CA GLN A 520 10.61 23.08 41.58
C GLN A 520 9.73 24.01 40.73
N TRP A 521 8.42 23.72 40.59
CA TRP A 521 7.47 24.57 39.85
C TRP A 521 6.49 25.32 40.76
N LYS A 522 5.82 24.61 41.68
CA LYS A 522 4.71 25.16 42.48
C LYS A 522 4.86 24.96 44.00
N ASP A 523 6.07 24.60 44.48
CA ASP A 523 6.27 24.16 45.87
C ASP A 523 5.25 23.03 46.19
N LYS A 524 4.74 22.92 47.41
CA LYS A 524 3.77 21.88 47.84
C LYS A 524 2.34 22.06 47.32
N LEU A 525 2.08 22.91 46.33
CA LEU A 525 0.71 23.06 45.81
C LEU A 525 0.31 21.79 45.05
N SER A 526 -0.84 21.19 45.40
CA SER A 526 -1.32 20.01 44.68
C SER A 526 -1.74 20.39 43.25
N LEU A 527 -1.15 19.73 42.27
CA LEU A 527 -1.45 19.90 40.86
C LEU A 527 -2.84 19.35 40.50
N ARG A 528 -3.37 19.80 39.36
CA ARG A 528 -4.71 19.42 38.87
C ARG A 528 -4.66 18.20 37.96
N THR A 529 -3.71 18.17 37.03
CA THR A 529 -3.48 17.00 36.18
C THR A 529 -1.99 16.69 36.06
N VAL A 530 -1.69 15.42 35.86
CA VAL A 530 -0.36 14.96 35.49
C VAL A 530 -0.50 13.77 34.54
N SER A 531 0.43 13.66 33.59
CA SER A 531 0.61 12.48 32.77
C SER A 531 2.11 12.15 32.65
N LEU A 532 2.49 10.91 32.97
CA LEU A 532 3.79 10.35 32.62
C LEU A 532 3.61 9.42 31.43
N LYS A 533 4.41 9.64 30.40
CA LYS A 533 4.32 8.91 29.14
C LYS A 533 5.67 8.72 28.50
N MET A 534 5.82 7.62 27.78
CA MET A 534 7.07 7.17 27.19
C MET A 534 6.94 6.99 25.67
N ARG A 535 8.05 7.14 24.96
CA ARG A 535 8.13 6.95 23.50
C ARG A 535 9.55 6.48 23.13
N PRO A 536 9.74 5.66 22.07
CA PRO A 536 11.08 5.37 21.55
C PRO A 536 11.84 6.65 21.20
N ALA A 537 13.14 6.69 21.48
CA ALA A 537 13.98 7.88 21.28
C ALA A 537 14.36 8.14 19.82
N ASP A 538 14.31 7.09 18.99
CA ASP A 538 14.50 7.08 17.54
C ASP A 538 13.22 7.42 16.75
N PHE A 539 12.11 7.68 17.45
CA PHE A 539 10.86 8.12 16.86
C PHE A 539 10.99 9.47 16.15
N GLN A 540 11.21 9.42 14.83
CA GLN A 540 11.07 10.54 13.90
C GLN A 540 9.61 10.65 13.43
N ASN A 541 9.12 11.89 13.27
CA ASN A 541 7.82 12.24 12.68
C ASN A 541 7.96 12.60 11.20
#